data_AF-A0ABD0KWG5-F1
#
_entry.id   AF-A0ABD0KWG5-F1
#
_cell.length_a   1.000
_cell.length_b   1.000
_cell.length_c   1.000
_cell.angle_alpha   90.00
_cell.angle_beta   90.00
_cell.angle_gamma   90.00
#
_symmetry.space_group_name_H-M   'P 1'
#
loop_
_entity.id
_entity.type
_entity.pdbx_description
1 polymer ?
#
loop_
_entity_poly.entity_id
_entity_poly.type
_entity_poly.pdbx_seq_one_letter_code
_entity_poly.pdbx_strand_id
1 'polypeptide(L)'
;MASEVQMDESERKIVNEFCHHLEKSKQLFNGLRDLPQYGHKQWQSYFGRTFDVYTKLWKFQQQHRQVLDTKYGLKRWQIGEIASKIGQLYYHYYLRTSETNYLNEAFSFYSAIRMRAYYSKASKEERPDLMVKKLRYYARFIVVCLLLKKMKLVRDLVRELSKQIDDYTGTYEPDDQMEWNLVLGEIKSFIEADNIINVVDVDSSAIVLSHRLTPINTPPLDKGSPVYLTLQEILIVGNCHEQVKFSELTLDMFRMLQTLEREPQDDLTTQIFDTSPAPGRQPLCGLGQQSSIENGERNARDNPHKYLLYKPTFGQLNTFLASAFKELPPNGAMVLYISADGCHGNQKHTDDAAYDLGGVITNSRRDGEEATKSKRPSHLKEIHCLHPGDLYPYTRKPLFLIVDSSNSSAFQNFPNLFGQPLVCLLSPEQVPGNMQEQQLKGSLFTLFLHCPLMALCFVCKIVDVPITLWDKCQAQVDKFMSEASRLFTRSRKLDHSYMQFFGDDFLRLLLLRFVFCYIVLILHRGFKGPSFYPVSHPSLPTDEILEHPALYRLVLEIATLLEVRGLFAEPGDTDIVA
;
A
#
# COMPACT_ATOMS: atom_id res chain seq x y z
N MET A 1 44.91 -25.33 -32.74
CA MET A 1 44.94 -23.94 -33.23
C MET A 1 43.50 -23.45 -33.25
N ALA A 2 43.13 -22.61 -32.29
CA ALA A 2 41.78 -22.04 -32.23
C ALA A 2 41.64 -21.03 -33.36
N SER A 3 40.64 -21.19 -34.21
CA SER A 3 40.26 -20.20 -35.21
C SER A 3 39.81 -18.94 -34.48
N GLU A 4 40.66 -17.92 -34.41
CA GLU A 4 40.23 -16.56 -34.13
C GLU A 4 39.12 -16.24 -35.13
N VAL A 5 37.91 -16.02 -34.64
CA VAL A 5 36.78 -15.64 -35.48
C VAL A 5 37.14 -14.30 -36.10
N GLN A 6 37.54 -14.27 -37.37
CA GLN A 6 37.80 -13.03 -38.10
C GLN A 6 36.55 -12.16 -38.02
N MET A 7 36.69 -11.02 -37.33
CA MET A 7 35.66 -10.00 -37.23
C MET A 7 35.98 -8.91 -38.25
N ASP A 8 34.99 -8.58 -39.08
CA ASP A 8 35.09 -7.40 -39.93
C ASP A 8 35.08 -6.11 -39.09
N GLU A 9 35.61 -5.02 -39.63
CA GLU A 9 35.69 -3.72 -38.94
C GLU A 9 34.29 -3.22 -38.54
N SER A 10 33.29 -3.48 -39.39
CA SER A 10 31.88 -3.18 -39.12
C SER A 10 31.33 -3.98 -37.93
N GLU A 11 31.62 -5.29 -37.86
CA GLU A 11 31.23 -6.17 -36.77
C GLU A 11 31.91 -5.79 -35.45
N ARG A 12 33.20 -5.42 -35.52
CA ARG A 12 33.96 -4.93 -34.36
C ARG A 12 33.39 -3.64 -33.80
N LYS A 13 32.96 -2.72 -34.66
CA LYS A 13 32.29 -1.49 -34.24
C LYS A 13 30.97 -1.79 -33.52
N ILE A 14 30.15 -2.70 -34.04
CA ILE A 14 28.89 -3.12 -33.41
C ILE A 14 29.14 -3.70 -32.01
N VAL A 15 30.13 -4.59 -31.87
CA VAL A 15 30.46 -5.21 -30.58
C VAL A 15 30.95 -4.17 -29.57
N ASN A 16 31.83 -3.27 -29.98
CA ASN A 16 32.34 -2.20 -29.11
C ASN A 16 31.23 -1.24 -28.67
N GLU A 17 30.33 -0.87 -29.58
CA GLU A 17 29.19 0.00 -29.27
C GLU A 17 28.19 -0.66 -28.32
N PHE A 18 27.92 -1.97 -28.50
CA PHE A 18 27.13 -2.75 -27.54
C PHE A 18 27.77 -2.77 -26.15
N CYS A 19 29.08 -3.05 -26.06
CA CYS A 19 29.82 -3.01 -24.79
C CYS A 19 29.76 -1.64 -24.13
N HIS A 20 29.91 -0.56 -24.90
CA HIS A 20 29.80 0.81 -24.41
C HIS A 20 28.40 1.09 -23.82
N HIS A 21 27.34 0.74 -24.54
CA HIS A 21 25.97 0.88 -24.03
C HIS A 21 25.74 0.05 -22.77
N LEU A 22 26.27 -1.18 -22.73
CA LEU A 22 26.14 -2.07 -21.58
C LEU A 22 26.84 -1.50 -20.34
N GLU A 23 28.08 -1.03 -20.46
CA GLU A 23 28.83 -0.45 -19.34
C GLU A 23 28.19 0.86 -18.86
N LYS A 24 27.83 1.75 -19.78
CA LYS A 24 27.15 3.01 -19.47
C LYS A 24 25.80 2.78 -18.77
N SER A 25 25.03 1.79 -19.22
CA SER A 25 23.75 1.44 -18.58
C SER A 25 23.94 0.97 -17.14
N LYS A 26 24.95 0.14 -16.87
CA LYS A 26 25.29 -0.33 -15.51
C LYS A 26 25.74 0.82 -14.61
N GLN A 27 26.60 1.71 -15.11
CA GLN A 27 27.07 2.87 -14.36
C GLN A 27 25.90 3.75 -13.93
N LEU A 28 25.01 4.09 -14.86
CA LEU A 28 23.81 4.87 -14.56
C LEU A 28 22.87 4.12 -13.61
N PHE A 29 22.62 2.83 -13.85
CA PHE A 29 21.75 2.04 -12.98
C PHE A 29 22.25 2.02 -11.53
N ASN A 30 23.55 1.88 -11.31
CA ASN A 30 24.13 1.85 -9.97
C ASN A 30 24.01 3.22 -9.28
N GLY A 31 24.22 4.31 -10.02
CA GLY A 31 24.09 5.66 -9.46
C GLY A 31 22.66 6.04 -9.04
N LEU A 32 21.64 5.30 -9.47
CA LEU A 32 20.27 5.48 -8.95
C LEU A 32 20.14 5.19 -7.46
N ARG A 33 21.04 4.38 -6.88
CA ARG A 33 21.05 4.04 -5.45
C ARG A 33 21.47 5.22 -4.57
N ASP A 34 22.31 6.08 -5.11
CA ASP A 34 22.87 7.23 -4.38
C ASP A 34 21.95 8.46 -4.44
N LEU A 35 20.90 8.39 -5.26
CA LEU A 35 19.93 9.48 -5.37
C LEU A 35 19.03 9.54 -4.13
N PRO A 36 18.77 10.76 -3.62
CA PRO A 36 17.77 10.97 -2.59
C PRO A 36 16.43 10.35 -2.98
N GLN A 37 15.81 9.72 -1.99
CA GLN A 37 14.52 9.06 -2.17
C GLN A 37 13.34 10.02 -2.06
N TYR A 38 13.62 11.26 -1.65
CA TYR A 38 12.71 12.36 -1.46
C TYR A 38 13.06 13.48 -2.46
N GLY A 39 12.10 14.35 -2.72
CA GLY A 39 12.31 15.54 -3.55
C GLY A 39 12.18 15.25 -5.04
N HIS A 40 11.01 15.55 -5.61
CA HIS A 40 10.62 15.27 -7.00
C HIS A 40 11.67 15.71 -8.05
N LYS A 41 12.28 16.88 -7.88
CA LYS A 41 13.17 17.46 -8.92
C LYS A 41 14.56 16.85 -8.99
N GLN A 42 15.01 16.17 -7.93
CA GLN A 42 16.42 15.77 -7.81
C GLN A 42 16.75 14.52 -8.63
N TRP A 43 15.81 13.57 -8.71
CA TRP A 43 16.05 12.26 -9.32
C TRP A 43 15.53 12.12 -10.76
N GLN A 44 14.52 12.90 -11.17
CA GLN A 44 13.82 12.75 -12.46
C GLN A 44 14.76 12.79 -13.68
N SER A 45 15.64 13.78 -13.75
CA SER A 45 16.57 13.93 -14.89
C SER A 45 17.57 12.77 -15.01
N TYR A 46 17.97 12.19 -13.87
CA TYR A 46 18.86 11.04 -13.84
C TYR A 46 18.14 9.76 -14.29
N PHE A 47 16.89 9.57 -13.85
CA PHE A 47 16.04 8.47 -14.34
C PHE A 47 15.82 8.55 -15.85
N GLY A 48 15.48 9.74 -16.39
CA GLY A 48 15.32 9.95 -17.83
C GLY A 48 16.55 9.53 -18.63
N ARG A 49 17.75 10.00 -18.24
CA ARG A 49 19.01 9.57 -18.87
C ARG A 49 19.25 8.06 -18.77
N THR A 50 18.89 7.45 -17.65
CA THR A 50 19.04 6.00 -17.46
C THR A 50 18.10 5.23 -18.37
N PHE A 51 16.82 5.62 -18.46
CA PHE A 51 15.85 5.04 -19.39
C PHE A 51 16.31 5.18 -20.85
N ASP A 52 16.83 6.34 -21.25
CA ASP A 52 17.32 6.56 -22.62
C ASP A 52 18.43 5.59 -23.00
N VAL A 53 19.40 5.37 -22.12
CA VAL A 53 20.52 4.45 -22.38
C VAL A 53 20.04 3.00 -22.42
N TYR A 54 19.14 2.60 -21.51
CA TYR A 54 18.58 1.25 -21.54
C TYR A 54 17.69 1.00 -22.77
N THR A 55 16.91 1.99 -23.20
CA THR A 55 16.11 1.93 -24.43
C THR A 55 17.01 1.77 -25.66
N LYS A 56 18.10 2.54 -25.73
CA LYS A 56 19.11 2.41 -26.80
C LYS A 56 19.75 1.02 -26.78
N LEU A 57 20.21 0.55 -25.62
CA LEU A 57 20.78 -0.79 -25.46
C LEU A 57 19.80 -1.89 -25.89
N TRP A 58 18.53 -1.79 -25.48
CA TRP A 58 17.49 -2.76 -25.79
C TRP A 58 17.18 -2.83 -27.29
N LYS A 59 17.12 -1.67 -27.97
CA LYS A 59 16.94 -1.61 -29.43
C LYS A 59 18.18 -2.11 -30.18
N PHE A 60 19.37 -1.71 -29.74
CA PHE A 60 20.65 -2.07 -30.37
C PHE A 60 20.84 -3.59 -30.43
N GLN A 61 20.58 -4.28 -29.31
CA GLN A 61 20.69 -5.75 -29.27
C GLN A 61 19.59 -6.48 -30.07
N GLN A 62 18.45 -5.86 -30.37
CA GLN A 62 17.46 -6.42 -31.29
C GLN A 62 17.93 -6.29 -32.74
N GLN A 63 18.41 -5.11 -33.12
CA GLN A 63 18.82 -4.79 -34.49
C GLN A 63 20.06 -5.58 -34.92
N HIS A 64 21.03 -5.75 -34.04
CA HIS A 64 22.32 -6.40 -34.35
C HIS A 64 22.43 -7.82 -33.78
N ARG A 65 21.29 -8.50 -33.56
CA ARG A 65 21.22 -9.80 -32.87
C ARG A 65 22.22 -10.83 -33.38
N GLN A 66 22.26 -11.01 -34.70
CA GLN A 66 23.03 -12.08 -35.35
C GLN A 66 24.54 -11.90 -35.15
N VAL A 67 25.01 -10.65 -35.26
CA VAL A 67 26.42 -10.30 -35.04
C VAL A 67 26.78 -10.47 -33.57
N LEU A 68 25.92 -10.04 -32.65
CA LEU A 68 26.17 -10.18 -31.21
C LEU A 68 26.16 -11.64 -30.74
N ASP A 69 25.32 -12.49 -31.33
CA ASP A 69 25.31 -13.93 -31.00
C ASP A 69 26.60 -14.62 -31.48
N THR A 70 27.01 -14.37 -32.73
CA THR A 70 28.14 -15.07 -33.36
C THR A 70 29.52 -14.51 -32.99
N LYS A 71 29.66 -13.19 -32.84
CA LYS A 71 30.96 -12.53 -32.61
C LYS A 71 31.19 -12.14 -31.15
N TYR A 72 30.17 -11.65 -30.46
CA TYR A 72 30.27 -11.30 -29.03
C TYR A 72 29.96 -12.49 -28.11
N GLY A 73 29.17 -13.48 -28.57
CA GLY A 73 28.71 -14.60 -27.76
C GLY A 73 27.55 -14.22 -26.84
N LEU A 74 26.63 -13.37 -27.31
CA LEU A 74 25.48 -12.89 -26.53
C LEU A 74 24.53 -14.05 -26.14
N LYS A 75 24.56 -14.45 -24.87
CA LYS A 75 23.72 -15.53 -24.35
C LYS A 75 22.29 -15.05 -24.06
N ARG A 76 21.33 -15.98 -24.15
CA ARG A 76 19.90 -15.74 -23.83
C ARG A 76 19.67 -15.11 -22.46
N TRP A 77 20.40 -15.57 -21.44
CA TRP A 77 20.24 -15.04 -20.08
C TRP A 77 20.74 -13.59 -19.95
N GLN A 78 21.72 -13.16 -20.75
CA GLN A 78 22.20 -11.76 -20.74
C GLN A 78 21.09 -10.81 -21.24
N ILE A 79 20.30 -11.25 -22.21
CA ILE A 79 19.13 -10.50 -22.70
C ILE A 79 18.05 -10.46 -21.62
N GLY A 80 17.84 -11.58 -20.92
CA GLY A 80 17.01 -11.65 -19.73
C GLY A 80 17.45 -10.68 -18.63
N GLU A 81 18.75 -10.50 -18.42
CA GLU A 81 19.29 -9.53 -17.46
C GLU A 81 19.00 -8.08 -17.87
N ILE A 82 19.17 -7.74 -19.16
CA ILE A 82 18.82 -6.40 -19.65
C ILE A 82 17.31 -6.15 -19.45
N ALA A 83 16.47 -7.11 -19.82
CA ALA A 83 15.01 -7.02 -19.61
C ALA A 83 14.65 -6.89 -18.12
N SER A 84 15.30 -7.67 -17.25
CA SER A 84 15.08 -7.65 -15.80
C SER A 84 15.44 -6.29 -15.21
N LYS A 85 16.53 -5.66 -15.72
CA LYS A 85 16.93 -4.32 -15.31
C LYS A 85 15.98 -3.23 -15.79
N ILE A 86 15.44 -3.35 -17.00
CA ILE A 86 14.41 -2.42 -17.49
C ILE A 86 13.14 -2.55 -16.65
N GLY A 87 12.69 -3.77 -16.36
CA GLY A 87 11.58 -4.01 -15.43
C GLY A 87 11.84 -3.42 -14.04
N GLN A 88 13.08 -3.52 -13.53
CA GLN A 88 13.49 -2.90 -12.27
C GLN A 88 13.45 -1.36 -12.33
N LEU A 89 13.84 -0.75 -13.45
CA LEU A 89 13.74 0.71 -13.63
C LEU A 89 12.30 1.19 -13.58
N TYR A 90 11.39 0.51 -14.29
CA TYR A 90 9.96 0.83 -14.25
C TYR A 90 9.38 0.68 -12.85
N TYR A 91 9.74 -0.39 -12.14
CA TYR A 91 9.33 -0.57 -10.75
C TYR A 91 9.85 0.55 -9.83
N HIS A 92 11.13 0.91 -9.92
CA HIS A 92 11.69 2.01 -9.14
C HIS A 92 11.02 3.35 -9.48
N TYR A 93 10.65 3.56 -10.74
CA TYR A 93 9.96 4.77 -11.17
C TYR A 93 8.51 4.80 -10.65
N TYR A 94 7.82 3.66 -10.61
CA TYR A 94 6.53 3.53 -9.91
C TYR A 94 6.66 3.91 -8.43
N LEU A 95 7.66 3.41 -7.71
CA LEU A 95 7.86 3.77 -6.30
C LEU A 95 8.12 5.27 -6.05
N ARG A 96 8.53 6.02 -7.10
CA ARG A 96 8.80 7.47 -7.06
C ARG A 96 7.65 8.34 -7.56
N THR A 97 6.69 7.75 -8.25
CA THR A 97 5.60 8.49 -8.91
C THR A 97 4.22 8.04 -8.44
N SER A 98 4.12 6.84 -7.87
CA SER A 98 2.86 6.17 -7.54
C SER A 98 1.95 5.91 -8.74
N GLU A 99 2.51 5.93 -9.95
CA GLU A 99 1.78 5.73 -11.20
C GLU A 99 1.78 4.26 -11.63
N THR A 100 0.61 3.64 -11.56
CA THR A 100 0.41 2.18 -11.76
C THR A 100 0.74 1.71 -13.18
N ASN A 101 0.74 2.61 -14.17
CA ASN A 101 1.17 2.31 -15.53
C ASN A 101 2.61 1.80 -15.58
N TYR A 102 3.52 2.39 -14.80
CA TYR A 102 4.91 1.92 -14.74
C TYR A 102 5.03 0.57 -14.04
N LEU A 103 4.15 0.27 -13.09
CA LEU A 103 4.09 -1.06 -12.47
C LEU A 103 3.63 -2.12 -13.49
N ASN A 104 2.68 -1.79 -14.37
CA ASN A 104 2.26 -2.63 -15.49
C ASN A 104 3.38 -2.84 -16.52
N GLU A 105 4.17 -1.82 -16.83
CA GLU A 105 5.37 -1.97 -17.67
C GLU A 105 6.40 -2.91 -17.04
N ALA A 106 6.68 -2.78 -15.74
CA ALA A 106 7.55 -3.70 -15.02
C ALA A 106 7.04 -5.15 -15.11
N PHE A 107 5.73 -5.34 -14.93
CA PHE A 107 5.06 -6.64 -15.09
C PHE A 107 5.28 -7.21 -16.50
N SER A 108 5.09 -6.41 -17.55
CA SER A 108 5.25 -6.83 -18.94
C SER A 108 6.67 -7.34 -19.21
N PHE A 109 7.70 -6.65 -18.72
CA PHE A 109 9.09 -7.10 -18.85
C PHE A 109 9.34 -8.42 -18.10
N TYR A 110 8.90 -8.54 -16.85
CA TYR A 110 9.10 -9.77 -16.08
C TYR A 110 8.32 -10.96 -16.66
N SER A 111 7.08 -10.74 -17.08
CA SER A 111 6.27 -11.75 -17.76
C SER A 111 6.94 -12.23 -19.06
N ALA A 112 7.47 -11.31 -19.87
CA ALA A 112 8.21 -11.66 -21.09
C ALA A 112 9.46 -12.50 -20.80
N ILE A 113 10.14 -12.28 -19.66
CA ILE A 113 11.29 -13.09 -19.26
C ILE A 113 10.89 -14.53 -18.97
N ARG A 114 9.78 -14.72 -18.25
CA ARG A 114 9.19 -16.05 -17.99
C ARG A 114 8.78 -16.74 -19.28
N MET A 115 7.97 -16.08 -20.11
CA MET A 115 7.43 -16.66 -21.35
C MET A 115 8.51 -17.08 -22.34
N ARG A 116 9.60 -16.32 -22.44
CA ARG A 116 10.71 -16.61 -23.37
C ARG A 116 11.81 -17.49 -22.76
N ALA A 117 11.64 -17.89 -21.49
CA ALA A 117 12.55 -18.75 -20.75
C ALA A 117 14.02 -18.32 -20.85
N TYR A 118 14.31 -17.02 -20.67
CA TYR A 118 15.67 -16.49 -20.83
C TYR A 118 16.69 -17.14 -19.88
N TYR A 119 16.24 -17.63 -18.71
CA TYR A 119 17.06 -18.32 -17.71
C TYR A 119 16.99 -19.86 -17.77
N SER A 120 16.45 -20.44 -18.85
CA SER A 120 16.33 -21.91 -19.01
C SER A 120 17.66 -22.67 -18.92
N LYS A 121 18.77 -22.05 -19.35
CA LYS A 121 20.11 -22.64 -19.32
C LYS A 121 20.95 -22.18 -18.12
N ALA A 122 20.37 -21.46 -17.16
CA ALA A 122 21.12 -20.85 -16.05
C ALA A 122 21.83 -21.89 -15.15
N SER A 123 21.18 -23.02 -14.89
CA SER A 123 21.73 -24.10 -14.06
C SER A 123 22.86 -24.90 -14.74
N LYS A 124 23.09 -24.70 -16.04
CA LYS A 124 24.15 -25.37 -16.80
C LYS A 124 25.46 -24.58 -16.84
N GLU A 125 25.46 -23.36 -16.33
CA GLU A 125 26.67 -22.54 -16.23
C GLU A 125 27.28 -22.80 -14.85
N GLU A 126 28.59 -23.01 -14.74
CA GLU A 126 29.29 -23.25 -13.47
C GLU A 126 29.35 -22.01 -12.53
N ARG A 127 28.50 -21.00 -12.77
CA ARG A 127 28.56 -19.71 -12.09
C ARG A 127 27.35 -19.53 -11.15
N PRO A 128 27.53 -19.63 -9.82
CA PRO A 128 26.44 -19.43 -8.86
C PRO A 128 25.77 -18.05 -8.99
N ASP A 129 26.54 -17.02 -9.37
CA ASP A 129 26.06 -15.65 -9.61
C ASP A 129 24.84 -15.57 -10.55
N LEU A 130 24.80 -16.42 -11.57
CA LEU A 130 23.70 -16.42 -12.53
C LEU A 130 22.40 -16.92 -11.90
N MET A 131 22.49 -17.90 -11.01
CA MET A 131 21.35 -18.42 -10.25
C MET A 131 20.84 -17.36 -9.28
N VAL A 132 21.73 -16.68 -8.54
CA VAL A 132 21.34 -15.55 -7.68
C VAL A 132 20.58 -14.46 -8.45
N LYS A 133 21.02 -14.13 -9.68
CA LYS A 133 20.28 -13.18 -10.53
C LYS A 133 18.90 -13.69 -10.94
N LYS A 134 18.76 -14.99 -11.19
CA LYS A 134 17.47 -15.63 -11.47
C LYS A 134 16.54 -15.59 -10.25
N LEU A 135 17.04 -15.91 -9.05
CA LEU A 135 16.27 -15.82 -7.80
C LEU A 135 15.80 -14.38 -7.53
N ARG A 136 16.69 -13.39 -7.67
CA ARG A 136 16.34 -11.97 -7.54
C ARG A 136 15.31 -11.51 -8.58
N TYR A 137 15.32 -12.08 -9.78
CA TYR A 137 14.28 -11.82 -10.79
C TYR A 137 12.92 -12.34 -10.31
N TYR A 138 12.85 -13.58 -9.81
CA TYR A 138 11.61 -14.16 -9.28
C TYR A 138 11.06 -13.35 -8.11
N ALA A 139 11.90 -12.99 -7.14
CA ALA A 139 11.49 -12.17 -6.01
C ALA A 139 10.87 -10.83 -6.47
N ARG A 140 11.51 -10.12 -7.40
CA ARG A 140 10.96 -8.87 -7.97
C ARG A 140 9.66 -9.10 -8.73
N PHE A 141 9.56 -10.17 -9.50
CA PHE A 141 8.35 -10.46 -10.26
C PHE A 141 7.17 -10.77 -9.33
N ILE A 142 7.41 -11.49 -8.23
CA ILE A 142 6.41 -11.76 -7.20
C ILE A 142 5.92 -10.45 -6.57
N VAL A 143 6.82 -9.53 -6.18
CA VAL A 143 6.45 -8.20 -5.64
C VAL A 143 5.54 -7.45 -6.62
N VAL A 144 5.92 -7.37 -7.89
CA VAL A 144 5.09 -6.67 -8.90
C VAL A 144 3.72 -7.34 -9.07
N CYS A 145 3.66 -8.67 -9.07
CA CYS A 145 2.39 -9.38 -9.17
C CYS A 145 1.50 -9.20 -7.93
N LEU A 146 2.09 -9.13 -6.73
CA LEU A 146 1.37 -8.85 -5.48
C LEU A 146 0.76 -7.44 -5.51
N LEU A 147 1.54 -6.44 -5.90
CA LEU A 147 1.07 -5.05 -6.01
C LEU A 147 -0.03 -4.87 -7.05
N LEU A 148 -0.01 -5.65 -8.13
CA LEU A 148 -1.09 -5.72 -9.14
C LEU A 148 -2.21 -6.71 -8.77
N LYS A 149 -2.20 -7.28 -7.55
CA LYS A 149 -3.16 -8.30 -7.08
C LYS A 149 -3.36 -9.50 -8.04
N LYS A 150 -2.34 -9.88 -8.82
CA LYS A 150 -2.35 -11.05 -9.72
C LYS A 150 -2.08 -12.36 -8.95
N MET A 151 -2.92 -12.67 -7.96
CA MET A 151 -2.66 -13.69 -6.93
C MET A 151 -2.50 -15.12 -7.49
N LYS A 152 -3.20 -15.47 -8.57
CA LYS A 152 -3.01 -16.77 -9.24
C LYS A 152 -1.56 -16.93 -9.73
N LEU A 153 -1.04 -15.91 -10.39
CA LEU A 153 0.34 -15.90 -10.87
C LEU A 153 1.35 -15.83 -9.72
N VAL A 154 1.05 -15.09 -8.65
CA VAL A 154 1.87 -15.10 -7.43
C VAL A 154 2.06 -16.53 -6.90
N ARG A 155 0.98 -17.30 -6.76
CA ARG A 155 1.04 -18.70 -6.30
C ARG A 155 1.87 -19.59 -7.23
N ASP A 156 1.81 -19.36 -8.54
CA ASP A 156 2.66 -20.07 -9.51
C ASP A 156 4.13 -19.71 -9.33
N LEU A 157 4.44 -18.42 -9.25
CA LEU A 157 5.80 -17.91 -9.10
C LEU A 157 6.45 -18.32 -7.78
N VAL A 158 5.70 -18.42 -6.69
CA VAL A 158 6.21 -18.91 -5.40
C VAL A 158 6.61 -20.38 -5.48
N ARG A 159 5.80 -21.21 -6.16
CA ARG A 159 6.14 -22.62 -6.41
C ARG A 159 7.39 -22.75 -7.29
N GLU A 160 7.47 -21.93 -8.34
CA GLU A 160 8.66 -21.88 -9.19
C GLU A 160 9.91 -21.42 -8.42
N LEU A 161 9.80 -20.35 -7.61
CA LEU A 161 10.90 -19.83 -6.78
C LEU A 161 11.39 -20.88 -5.79
N SER A 162 10.49 -21.59 -5.10
CA SER A 162 10.85 -22.69 -4.20
C SER A 162 11.74 -23.71 -4.91
N LYS A 163 11.31 -24.18 -6.09
CA LYS A 163 12.10 -25.12 -6.90
C LYS A 163 13.45 -24.53 -7.30
N GLN A 164 13.51 -23.23 -7.64
CA GLN A 164 14.77 -22.59 -8.00
C GLN A 164 15.73 -22.44 -6.83
N ILE A 165 15.23 -22.26 -5.60
CA ILE A 165 16.04 -22.26 -4.38
C ILE A 165 16.57 -23.67 -4.13
N ASP A 166 15.74 -24.70 -4.25
CA ASP A 166 16.17 -26.10 -4.10
C ASP A 166 17.27 -26.46 -5.12
N ASP A 167 17.08 -26.10 -6.39
CA ASP A 167 18.08 -26.31 -7.46
C ASP A 167 19.40 -25.56 -7.15
N TYR A 168 19.32 -24.34 -6.62
CA TYR A 168 20.48 -23.50 -6.27
C TYR A 168 21.24 -24.09 -5.08
N THR A 169 20.53 -24.45 -4.01
CA THR A 169 21.12 -25.05 -2.80
C THR A 169 21.75 -26.40 -3.10
N GLY A 170 21.05 -27.28 -3.82
CA GLY A 170 21.54 -28.62 -4.13
C GLY A 170 22.71 -28.67 -5.12
N THR A 171 22.89 -27.64 -5.95
CA THR A 171 23.99 -27.59 -6.93
C THR A 171 25.23 -26.90 -6.39
N TYR A 172 25.07 -25.86 -5.57
CA TYR A 172 26.16 -24.95 -5.20
C TYR A 172 26.51 -24.91 -3.71
N GLU A 173 25.68 -25.49 -2.83
CA GLU A 173 25.83 -25.43 -1.36
C GLU A 173 26.23 -24.03 -0.84
N PRO A 174 25.46 -22.97 -1.15
CA PRO A 174 25.90 -21.61 -0.91
C PRO A 174 25.64 -21.16 0.54
N ASP A 175 26.48 -20.25 1.03
CA ASP A 175 26.35 -19.68 2.39
C ASP A 175 25.02 -18.90 2.58
N ASP A 176 24.47 -18.33 1.50
CA ASP A 176 23.24 -17.52 1.51
C ASP A 176 21.94 -18.36 1.44
N GLN A 177 22.01 -19.70 1.53
CA GLN A 177 20.83 -20.57 1.47
C GLN A 177 19.77 -20.24 2.53
N MET A 178 20.18 -19.86 3.75
CA MET A 178 19.26 -19.54 4.83
C MET A 178 18.49 -18.25 4.53
N GLU A 179 19.16 -17.26 3.95
CA GLU A 179 18.54 -15.99 3.55
C GLU A 179 17.46 -16.21 2.48
N TRP A 180 17.73 -17.04 1.48
CA TRP A 180 16.74 -17.35 0.45
C TRP A 180 15.53 -18.13 0.98
N ASN A 181 15.75 -19.04 1.92
CA ASN A 181 14.66 -19.75 2.61
C ASN A 181 13.83 -18.79 3.46
N LEU A 182 14.46 -17.84 4.15
CA LEU A 182 13.77 -16.78 4.88
C LEU A 182 12.92 -15.92 3.93
N VAL A 183 13.46 -15.50 2.78
CA VAL A 183 12.71 -14.74 1.76
C VAL A 183 11.50 -15.53 1.28
N LEU A 184 11.64 -16.83 1.01
CA LEU A 184 10.52 -17.69 0.61
C LEU A 184 9.47 -17.83 1.72
N GLY A 185 9.91 -17.97 2.97
CA GLY A 185 9.05 -18.01 4.15
C GLY A 185 8.24 -16.72 4.31
N GLU A 186 8.89 -15.56 4.24
CA GLU A 186 8.27 -14.25 4.28
C GLU A 186 7.17 -14.10 3.22
N ILE A 187 7.44 -14.50 1.98
CA ILE A 187 6.45 -14.44 0.90
C ILE A 187 5.21 -15.30 1.22
N LYS A 188 5.43 -16.54 1.70
CA LYS A 188 4.33 -17.46 2.04
C LYS A 188 3.48 -16.91 3.18
N SER A 189 4.12 -16.46 4.26
CA SER A 189 3.45 -15.84 5.40
C SER A 189 2.70 -14.57 5.01
N PHE A 190 3.24 -13.76 4.11
CA PHE A 190 2.57 -12.56 3.61
C PHE A 190 1.29 -12.89 2.83
N ILE A 191 1.35 -13.87 1.91
CA ILE A 191 0.17 -14.29 1.12
C ILE A 191 -0.90 -14.90 2.03
N GLU A 192 -0.50 -15.70 3.02
CA GLU A 192 -1.43 -16.28 3.99
C GLU A 192 -2.10 -15.18 4.84
N ALA A 193 -1.33 -14.19 5.30
CA ALA A 193 -1.84 -13.10 6.12
C ALA A 193 -2.73 -12.10 5.34
N ASP A 194 -2.53 -11.92 4.02
CA ASP A 194 -3.43 -11.12 3.17
C ASP A 194 -4.78 -11.82 2.96
N ASN A 195 -4.78 -13.16 2.92
CA ASN A 195 -5.96 -13.98 2.61
C ASN A 195 -6.80 -14.34 3.84
N ILE A 196 -7.25 -13.33 4.58
CA ILE A 196 -8.03 -13.49 5.81
C ILE A 196 -9.47 -13.95 5.52
N ILE A 197 -10.06 -13.42 4.44
CA ILE A 197 -11.43 -13.70 4.03
C ILE A 197 -11.40 -14.24 2.59
N ASN A 198 -11.96 -15.43 2.39
CA ASN A 198 -12.12 -16.04 1.08
C ASN A 198 -13.52 -15.74 0.54
N VAL A 199 -13.59 -14.92 -0.49
CA VAL A 199 -14.83 -14.81 -1.27
C VAL A 199 -14.83 -15.88 -2.35
N VAL A 200 -15.85 -16.72 -2.36
CA VAL A 200 -15.92 -17.89 -3.24
C VAL A 200 -17.07 -17.76 -4.24
N ASP A 201 -16.80 -18.15 -5.48
CA ASP A 201 -17.82 -18.27 -6.51
C ASP A 201 -18.70 -19.53 -6.31
N VAL A 202 -19.72 -19.70 -7.14
CA VAL A 202 -20.62 -20.88 -7.16
C VAL A 202 -19.83 -22.19 -7.29
N ASP A 203 -18.72 -22.17 -8.03
CA ASP A 203 -17.82 -23.32 -8.19
C ASP A 203 -16.78 -23.46 -7.07
N SER A 204 -16.95 -22.77 -5.94
CA SER A 204 -15.99 -22.72 -4.82
C SER A 204 -14.59 -22.21 -5.19
N SER A 205 -14.50 -21.48 -6.30
CA SER A 205 -13.26 -20.82 -6.73
C SER A 205 -13.08 -19.50 -6.00
N ALA A 206 -11.90 -19.26 -5.43
CA ALA A 206 -11.59 -18.02 -4.73
C ALA A 206 -11.51 -16.83 -5.71
N ILE A 207 -12.25 -15.77 -5.42
CA ILE A 207 -12.30 -14.51 -6.16
C ILE A 207 -11.31 -13.52 -5.55
N VAL A 208 -10.54 -12.85 -6.38
CA VAL A 208 -9.65 -11.76 -5.95
C VAL A 208 -10.39 -10.45 -6.05
N LEU A 209 -10.57 -9.78 -4.91
CA LEU A 209 -11.20 -8.46 -4.86
C LEU A 209 -10.16 -7.35 -5.05
N SER A 210 -10.53 -6.32 -5.81
CA SER A 210 -9.82 -5.03 -5.80
C SER A 210 -10.42 -4.11 -4.74
N HIS A 211 -9.56 -3.35 -4.08
CA HIS A 211 -9.95 -2.35 -3.07
C HIS A 211 -9.50 -0.94 -3.46
N ARG A 212 -8.99 -0.78 -4.68
CA ARG A 212 -8.60 0.52 -5.22
C ARG A 212 -9.83 1.36 -5.49
N LEU A 213 -9.60 2.67 -5.55
CA LEU A 213 -10.66 3.64 -5.73
C LEU A 213 -11.24 3.54 -7.15
N THR A 214 -12.56 3.41 -7.23
CA THR A 214 -13.33 3.49 -8.46
C THR A 214 -14.41 4.57 -8.32
N PRO A 215 -14.97 5.10 -9.42
CA PRO A 215 -16.12 6.00 -9.35
C PRO A 215 -17.35 5.37 -8.68
N ILE A 216 -17.41 4.04 -8.60
CA ILE A 216 -18.56 3.28 -8.08
C ILE A 216 -18.47 3.09 -6.56
N ASN A 217 -17.27 2.86 -6.02
CA ASN A 217 -17.07 2.62 -4.59
C ASN A 217 -16.85 3.89 -3.75
N THR A 218 -16.93 5.07 -4.38
CA THR A 218 -16.84 6.36 -3.70
C THR A 218 -18.20 7.04 -3.70
N PRO A 219 -18.80 7.33 -2.52
CA PRO A 219 -20.02 8.11 -2.48
C PRO A 219 -19.83 9.46 -3.20
N PRO A 220 -20.74 9.84 -4.11
CA PRO A 220 -20.62 11.09 -4.84
C PRO A 220 -20.79 12.28 -3.89
N LEU A 221 -20.12 13.39 -4.20
CA LEU A 221 -20.41 14.67 -3.57
C LEU A 221 -21.65 15.29 -4.20
N ASP A 222 -22.45 15.99 -3.40
CA ASP A 222 -23.55 16.79 -3.91
C ASP A 222 -23.02 17.87 -4.86
N LYS A 223 -23.72 18.06 -6.00
CA LYS A 223 -23.34 19.03 -7.02
C LYS A 223 -23.27 20.43 -6.41
N GLY A 224 -22.13 21.10 -6.57
CA GLY A 224 -21.88 22.43 -6.01
C GLY A 224 -21.15 22.44 -4.67
N SER A 225 -20.86 21.26 -4.09
CA SER A 225 -19.99 21.16 -2.92
C SER A 225 -18.57 21.62 -3.28
N PRO A 226 -18.02 22.65 -2.60
CA PRO A 226 -16.68 23.12 -2.88
C PRO A 226 -15.62 22.06 -2.50
N VAL A 227 -14.73 21.75 -3.44
CA VAL A 227 -13.52 20.96 -3.17
C VAL A 227 -12.41 21.94 -2.81
N TYR A 228 -12.08 22.01 -1.52
CA TYR A 228 -11.08 22.95 -1.01
C TYR A 228 -9.65 22.42 -1.13
N LEU A 229 -9.47 21.14 -0.83
CA LEU A 229 -8.18 20.48 -0.81
C LEU A 229 -8.20 19.23 -1.68
N THR A 230 -7.04 18.92 -2.25
CA THR A 230 -6.81 17.67 -2.99
C THR A 230 -5.64 16.93 -2.35
N LEU A 231 -5.75 15.61 -2.22
CA LEU A 231 -4.67 14.81 -1.69
C LEU A 231 -3.53 14.76 -2.71
N GLN A 232 -2.32 15.16 -2.30
CA GLN A 232 -1.15 15.26 -3.18
C GLN A 232 0.03 14.44 -2.68
N GLU A 233 0.30 14.49 -1.38
CA GLU A 233 1.45 13.80 -0.77
C GLU A 233 1.00 12.86 0.34
N ILE A 234 1.56 11.65 0.38
CA ILE A 234 1.22 10.62 1.34
C ILE A 234 2.51 10.01 1.87
N LEU A 235 2.65 9.90 3.19
CA LEU A 235 3.67 9.10 3.83
C LEU A 235 3.01 7.88 4.46
N ILE A 236 3.43 6.69 4.05
CA ILE A 236 2.98 5.41 4.61
C ILE A 236 4.13 4.82 5.40
N VAL A 237 4.01 4.82 6.72
CA VAL A 237 5.04 4.36 7.66
C VAL A 237 4.62 3.03 8.27
N GLY A 238 5.47 2.01 8.15
CA GLY A 238 5.32 0.74 8.85
C GLY A 238 6.51 0.50 9.78
N ASN A 239 6.26 0.53 11.09
CA ASN A 239 7.27 0.37 12.13
C ASN A 239 6.84 -0.55 13.29
N CYS A 240 5.82 -1.39 13.10
CA CYS A 240 5.54 -2.49 14.03
C CYS A 240 6.67 -3.52 13.99
N HIS A 241 7.15 -3.95 15.16
CA HIS A 241 8.37 -4.76 15.26
C HIS A 241 8.27 -6.13 14.56
N GLU A 242 7.15 -6.83 14.75
CA GLU A 242 6.96 -8.24 14.35
C GLU A 242 5.86 -8.46 13.29
N GLN A 243 5.40 -7.39 12.63
CA GLN A 243 4.36 -7.53 11.61
C GLN A 243 4.90 -8.25 10.37
N VAL A 244 4.07 -9.15 9.81
CA VAL A 244 4.35 -9.86 8.56
C VAL A 244 4.69 -8.85 7.45
N LYS A 245 5.80 -9.11 6.76
CA LYS A 245 6.33 -8.26 5.69
C LYS A 245 6.95 -9.07 4.57
N PHE A 246 7.00 -8.47 3.39
CA PHE A 246 7.76 -8.97 2.26
C PHE A 246 8.35 -7.78 1.49
N SER A 247 9.65 -7.85 1.14
CA SER A 247 10.34 -6.79 0.39
C SER A 247 10.22 -5.39 1.03
N GLU A 248 10.42 -5.29 2.35
CA GLU A 248 10.30 -4.04 3.12
C GLU A 248 8.90 -3.40 3.02
N LEU A 249 7.87 -4.20 2.75
CA LEU A 249 6.48 -3.78 2.77
C LEU A 249 5.74 -4.62 3.80
N THR A 250 5.25 -3.98 4.86
CA THR A 250 4.39 -4.68 5.83
C THR A 250 2.98 -4.84 5.26
N LEU A 251 2.19 -5.75 5.84
CA LEU A 251 0.83 -5.98 5.35
C LEU A 251 -0.06 -4.73 5.47
N ASP A 252 0.12 -3.94 6.52
CA ASP A 252 -0.60 -2.69 6.71
C ASP A 252 -0.21 -1.63 5.67
N MET A 253 1.10 -1.49 5.41
CA MET A 253 1.58 -0.61 4.33
C MET A 253 0.99 -1.01 2.98
N PHE A 254 0.94 -2.33 2.70
CA PHE A 254 0.36 -2.86 1.47
C PHE A 254 -1.14 -2.54 1.35
N ARG A 255 -1.92 -2.77 2.42
CA ARG A 255 -3.35 -2.45 2.45
C ARG A 255 -3.60 -0.97 2.21
N MET A 256 -2.87 -0.09 2.91
CA MET A 256 -3.02 1.35 2.74
C MET A 256 -2.56 1.85 1.38
N LEU A 257 -1.49 1.26 0.82
CA LEU A 257 -1.05 1.53 -0.55
C LEU A 257 -2.17 1.24 -1.54
N GLN A 258 -2.82 0.06 -1.47
CA GLN A 258 -3.94 -0.29 -2.34
C GLN A 258 -5.16 0.63 -2.14
N THR A 259 -5.46 1.02 -0.90
CA THR A 259 -6.57 1.94 -0.59
C THR A 259 -6.39 3.32 -1.22
N LEU A 260 -5.14 3.77 -1.34
CA LEU A 260 -4.76 5.13 -1.80
C LEU A 260 -4.36 5.15 -3.29
N GLU A 261 -4.77 4.14 -4.05
CA GLU A 261 -4.58 4.05 -5.51
C GLU A 261 -5.93 3.98 -6.23
N ARG A 262 -6.01 4.58 -7.42
CA ARG A 262 -7.13 4.43 -8.35
C ARG A 262 -6.97 3.16 -9.19
N GLU A 263 -8.09 2.53 -9.52
CA GLU A 263 -8.10 1.43 -10.49
C GLU A 263 -7.60 1.94 -11.86
N PRO A 264 -6.66 1.27 -12.53
CA PRO A 264 -6.22 1.65 -13.88
C PRO A 264 -7.39 1.63 -14.87
N GLN A 265 -7.46 2.62 -15.78
CA GLN A 265 -8.59 2.75 -16.72
C GLN A 265 -8.77 1.54 -17.65
N ASP A 266 -7.70 0.82 -17.99
CA ASP A 266 -7.75 -0.38 -18.84
C ASP A 266 -8.42 -1.58 -18.14
N ASP A 267 -8.34 -1.65 -16.81
CA ASP A 267 -8.96 -2.73 -16.01
C ASP A 267 -10.47 -2.52 -15.83
N LEU A 268 -10.93 -1.26 -15.83
CA LEU A 268 -12.37 -0.91 -15.79
C LEU A 268 -13.12 -1.43 -17.02
N THR A 269 -12.52 -1.37 -18.21
CA THR A 269 -13.13 -1.97 -19.40
C THR A 269 -13.19 -3.49 -19.30
N THR A 270 -12.17 -4.13 -18.73
CA THR A 270 -12.08 -5.60 -18.67
C THR A 270 -13.03 -6.19 -17.62
N GLN A 271 -13.23 -5.53 -16.48
CA GLN A 271 -14.22 -5.93 -15.46
C GLN A 271 -15.67 -5.84 -15.93
N ILE A 272 -15.98 -5.01 -16.93
CA ILE A 272 -17.32 -4.93 -17.54
C ILE A 272 -17.59 -6.14 -18.46
N PHE A 273 -16.55 -6.78 -19.00
CA PHE A 273 -16.67 -7.89 -19.94
C PHE A 273 -16.44 -9.29 -19.33
N ASP A 274 -16.02 -9.38 -18.06
CA ASP A 274 -15.76 -10.67 -17.37
C ASP A 274 -16.95 -11.16 -16.53
N THR A 275 -18.17 -10.70 -16.82
CA THR A 275 -19.39 -11.45 -16.45
C THR A 275 -19.66 -12.48 -17.54
N SER A 276 -19.48 -13.76 -17.20
CA SER A 276 -19.81 -14.94 -18.00
C SER A 276 -21.00 -14.77 -18.98
N PRO A 277 -20.94 -15.33 -20.20
CA PRO A 277 -21.97 -15.20 -21.22
C PRO A 277 -23.18 -16.08 -20.87
N ALA A 278 -24.03 -15.63 -19.94
CA ALA A 278 -25.37 -16.17 -19.78
C ALA A 278 -26.31 -15.47 -20.79
N PRO A 279 -26.89 -16.19 -21.77
CA PRO A 279 -27.79 -15.58 -22.74
C PRO A 279 -29.11 -15.22 -22.06
N GLY A 280 -29.40 -13.92 -21.94
CA GLY A 280 -30.77 -13.45 -21.64
C GLY A 280 -30.98 -12.33 -20.62
N ARG A 281 -29.94 -11.70 -20.06
CA ARG A 281 -30.11 -10.47 -19.28
C ARG A 281 -29.33 -9.31 -19.90
N GLN A 282 -30.04 -8.39 -20.53
CA GLN A 282 -29.50 -7.06 -20.83
C GLN A 282 -29.23 -6.33 -19.50
N PRO A 283 -28.02 -5.80 -19.27
CA PRO A 283 -27.75 -4.94 -18.12
C PRO A 283 -28.58 -3.66 -18.23
N LEU A 284 -29.32 -3.35 -17.17
CA LEU A 284 -30.10 -2.13 -17.01
C LEU A 284 -29.14 -0.95 -16.78
N CYS A 285 -28.51 -0.43 -17.83
CA CYS A 285 -27.82 0.85 -17.77
C CYS A 285 -27.87 1.53 -19.16
N GLY A 286 -29.07 1.96 -19.52
CA GLY A 286 -29.36 2.71 -20.74
C GLY A 286 -30.05 4.03 -20.42
N LEU A 287 -29.53 4.84 -19.50
CA LEU A 287 -29.97 6.22 -19.29
C LEU A 287 -28.79 7.08 -18.82
N GLY A 288 -28.12 7.76 -19.76
CA GLY A 288 -27.14 8.81 -19.44
C GLY A 288 -26.11 9.14 -20.52
N GLN A 289 -25.82 8.24 -21.46
CA GLN A 289 -24.92 8.51 -22.59
C GLN A 289 -25.70 9.06 -23.80
N GLN A 290 -26.19 10.30 -23.72
CA GLN A 290 -26.58 11.07 -24.90
C GLN A 290 -26.79 12.56 -24.56
N SER A 291 -25.74 13.25 -24.13
CA SER A 291 -25.56 14.70 -24.34
C SER A 291 -24.30 15.17 -23.61
N SER A 292 -23.16 15.21 -24.31
CA SER A 292 -22.01 16.14 -24.10
C SER A 292 -20.74 15.54 -24.69
N ILE A 293 -20.71 15.47 -26.02
CA ILE A 293 -19.46 15.62 -26.77
C ILE A 293 -19.36 17.13 -27.00
N GLU A 294 -18.52 17.81 -26.23
CA GLU A 294 -17.82 19.05 -26.61
C GLU A 294 -16.98 19.57 -25.42
N ASN A 295 -15.73 19.93 -25.74
CA ASN A 295 -14.65 20.43 -24.89
C ASN A 295 -13.76 19.38 -24.19
N GLY A 296 -12.46 19.47 -24.53
CA GLY A 296 -11.38 18.68 -23.99
C GLY A 296 -11.13 18.92 -22.50
N GLU A 297 -10.25 18.07 -21.95
CA GLU A 297 -9.90 17.94 -20.53
C GLU A 297 -10.89 17.14 -19.68
N ARG A 298 -11.01 15.84 -20.01
CA ARG A 298 -11.20 14.86 -18.92
C ARG A 298 -9.87 14.79 -18.16
N ASN A 299 -9.71 15.63 -17.14
CA ASN A 299 -8.66 15.51 -16.14
C ASN A 299 -8.83 14.14 -15.46
N ALA A 300 -8.16 13.11 -15.99
CA ALA A 300 -7.89 11.91 -15.22
C ALA A 300 -7.17 12.39 -13.95
N ARG A 301 -7.82 12.29 -12.79
CA ARG A 301 -7.19 12.68 -11.53
C ARG A 301 -6.07 11.68 -11.27
N ASP A 302 -4.83 12.14 -11.36
CA ASP A 302 -3.63 11.34 -11.11
C ASP A 302 -3.65 10.74 -9.70
N ASN A 303 -2.84 9.70 -9.47
CA ASN A 303 -2.69 9.15 -8.13
C ASN A 303 -1.90 10.14 -7.26
N PRO A 304 -2.26 10.30 -5.98
CA PRO A 304 -1.42 11.06 -5.06
C PRO A 304 -0.06 10.36 -4.90
N HIS A 305 0.99 11.16 -4.77
CA HIS A 305 2.35 10.67 -4.58
C HIS A 305 2.52 10.05 -3.19
N LYS A 306 3.29 8.96 -3.10
CA LYS A 306 3.44 8.14 -1.89
C LYS A 306 4.90 7.87 -1.57
N TYR A 307 5.29 8.15 -0.33
CA TYR A 307 6.53 7.66 0.27
C TYR A 307 6.23 6.43 1.11
N LEU A 308 6.91 5.31 0.82
CA LEU A 308 6.85 4.07 1.60
C LEU A 308 8.07 4.00 2.53
N LEU A 309 7.84 4.08 3.84
CA LEU A 309 8.90 4.09 4.84
C LEU A 309 8.78 2.88 5.76
N TYR A 310 9.59 1.86 5.51
CA TYR A 310 9.72 0.69 6.38
C TYR A 310 10.77 0.93 7.46
N LYS A 311 10.35 0.76 8.71
CA LYS A 311 11.13 0.99 9.93
C LYS A 311 12.06 2.22 9.84
N PRO A 312 11.53 3.42 9.56
CA PRO A 312 12.35 4.62 9.47
C PRO A 312 12.83 5.05 10.86
N THR A 313 14.04 5.59 10.93
CA THR A 313 14.46 6.36 12.10
C THR A 313 13.67 7.68 12.17
N PHE A 314 13.59 8.29 13.35
CA PHE A 314 13.02 9.63 13.51
C PHE A 314 13.59 10.64 12.49
N GLY A 315 14.92 10.67 12.32
CA GLY A 315 15.58 11.57 11.38
C GLY A 315 15.23 11.29 9.91
N GLN A 316 15.06 10.02 9.52
CA GLN A 316 14.58 9.66 8.19
C GLN A 316 13.14 10.15 8.00
N LEU A 317 12.23 9.80 8.91
CA LEU A 317 10.83 10.22 8.84
C LEU A 317 10.71 11.75 8.72
N ASN A 318 11.42 12.50 9.56
CA ASN A 318 11.42 13.95 9.54
C ASN A 318 11.94 14.54 8.21
N THR A 319 12.94 13.89 7.59
CA THR A 319 13.46 14.32 6.27
C THR A 319 12.39 14.19 5.18
N PHE A 320 11.66 13.07 5.16
CA PHE A 320 10.58 12.86 4.19
C PHE A 320 9.39 13.79 4.45
N LEU A 321 9.01 14.00 5.72
CA LEU A 321 7.97 14.95 6.10
C LEU A 321 8.30 16.37 5.64
N ALA A 322 9.54 16.83 5.89
CA ALA A 322 10.00 18.14 5.44
C ALA A 322 10.01 18.26 3.91
N SER A 323 10.38 17.20 3.19
CA SER A 323 10.34 17.19 1.73
C SER A 323 8.90 17.28 1.19
N ALA A 324 8.01 16.42 1.67
CA ALA A 324 6.60 16.42 1.28
C ALA A 324 5.93 17.77 1.60
N PHE A 325 6.18 18.30 2.80
CA PHE A 325 5.69 19.62 3.20
C PHE A 325 6.19 20.73 2.26
N LYS A 326 7.46 20.71 1.88
CA LYS A 326 8.06 21.70 0.96
C LYS A 326 7.43 21.63 -0.43
N GLU A 327 7.15 20.44 -0.92
CA GLU A 327 6.66 20.19 -2.28
C GLU A 327 5.14 20.31 -2.42
N LEU A 328 4.41 20.32 -1.31
CA LEU A 328 2.96 20.42 -1.29
C LEU A 328 2.46 21.74 -1.94
N PRO A 329 1.59 21.68 -2.97
CA PRO A 329 1.02 22.87 -3.62
C PRO A 329 0.02 23.60 -2.70
N PRO A 330 -0.40 24.84 -3.04
CA PRO A 330 -1.27 25.65 -2.17
C PRO A 330 -2.59 25.00 -1.74
N ASN A 331 -3.23 24.22 -2.63
CA ASN A 331 -4.47 23.49 -2.35
C ASN A 331 -4.21 21.98 -2.11
N GLY A 332 -2.96 21.62 -1.84
CA GLY A 332 -2.56 20.25 -1.55
C GLY A 332 -2.76 19.91 -0.08
N ALA A 333 -3.23 18.70 0.18
CA ALA A 333 -3.24 18.08 1.49
C ALA A 333 -2.17 16.98 1.56
N MET A 334 -1.57 16.84 2.74
CA MET A 334 -0.62 15.77 3.06
C MET A 334 -1.27 14.76 4.00
N VAL A 335 -1.15 13.46 3.68
CA VAL A 335 -1.50 12.37 4.60
C VAL A 335 -0.24 11.81 5.25
N LEU A 336 -0.28 11.60 6.56
CA LEU A 336 0.70 10.79 7.29
C LEU A 336 -0.02 9.60 7.90
N TYR A 337 0.23 8.41 7.36
CA TYR A 337 -0.23 7.15 7.93
C TYR A 337 0.93 6.47 8.66
N ILE A 338 0.70 6.06 9.91
CA ILE A 338 1.69 5.40 10.76
C ILE A 338 1.06 4.15 11.36
N SER A 339 1.60 2.98 11.02
CA SER A 339 1.39 1.73 11.77
C SER A 339 2.66 1.42 12.56
N ALA A 340 2.59 1.58 13.88
CA ALA A 340 3.77 1.48 14.76
C ALA A 340 3.42 1.13 16.21
N ASP A 341 4.36 0.49 16.89
CA ASP A 341 4.23 0.18 18.32
C ASP A 341 4.20 1.46 19.17
N GLY A 342 3.37 1.46 20.22
CA GLY A 342 3.21 2.62 21.10
C GLY A 342 4.43 2.87 21.98
N CYS A 343 4.82 4.13 22.12
CA CYS A 343 5.80 4.59 23.10
C CYS A 343 5.07 5.35 24.20
N HIS A 344 4.78 4.69 25.32
CA HIS A 344 4.04 5.33 26.41
C HIS A 344 4.92 6.29 27.20
N GLY A 345 4.41 7.50 27.44
CA GLY A 345 5.09 8.53 28.24
C GLY A 345 4.90 8.37 29.75
N ASN A 346 5.28 9.41 30.51
CA ASN A 346 5.19 9.40 31.97
C ASN A 346 3.94 10.15 32.44
N GLN A 347 2.90 9.40 32.81
CA GLN A 347 1.59 9.95 33.22
C GLN A 347 1.62 10.87 34.46
N LYS A 348 2.74 10.98 35.18
CA LYS A 348 2.86 11.80 36.40
C LYS A 348 3.15 13.28 36.14
N HIS A 349 3.62 13.63 34.95
CA HIS A 349 3.86 15.01 34.53
C HIS A 349 3.10 15.21 33.22
N THR A 350 2.09 16.08 33.21
CA THR A 350 1.26 16.35 32.00
C THR A 350 1.27 17.83 31.63
N ASP A 351 2.26 18.57 32.12
CA ASP A 351 2.42 20.00 31.85
C ASP A 351 2.60 20.25 30.34
N ASP A 352 3.22 19.32 29.62
CA ASP A 352 3.37 19.34 28.17
C ASP A 352 2.87 18.02 27.54
N ALA A 353 1.54 17.89 27.46
CA ALA A 353 0.85 16.72 26.91
C ALA A 353 1.36 16.30 25.51
N ALA A 354 1.91 17.24 24.72
CA ALA A 354 2.44 17.01 23.38
C ALA A 354 3.64 16.06 23.35
N TYR A 355 4.33 15.92 24.48
CA TYR A 355 5.55 15.14 24.62
C TYR A 355 5.53 14.22 25.85
N ASP A 356 4.73 14.53 26.86
CA ASP A 356 4.70 13.78 28.11
C ASP A 356 3.81 12.53 28.05
N LEU A 357 2.83 12.49 27.14
CA LEU A 357 1.99 11.31 26.86
C LEU A 357 2.73 10.26 26.01
N GLY A 358 3.94 10.58 25.54
CA GLY A 358 4.71 9.75 24.62
C GLY A 358 4.24 9.90 23.19
N GLY A 359 4.29 8.81 22.43
CA GLY A 359 3.96 8.82 21.00
C GLY A 359 4.08 7.43 20.39
N VAL A 360 4.66 7.36 19.19
CA VAL A 360 4.90 6.08 18.48
C VAL A 360 6.39 5.82 18.33
N ILE A 361 6.79 4.55 18.45
CA ILE A 361 8.19 4.14 18.30
C ILE A 361 8.65 4.41 16.86
N THR A 362 9.87 4.89 16.71
CA THR A 362 10.63 4.95 15.45
C THR A 362 11.83 4.00 15.53
N ASN A 363 12.41 3.63 14.40
CA ASN A 363 13.50 2.66 14.43
C ASN A 363 14.78 3.26 15.05
N SER A 364 15.49 2.45 15.83
CA SER A 364 16.85 2.73 16.25
C SER A 364 17.79 1.94 15.34
N ARG A 365 18.79 2.55 14.72
CA ARG A 365 19.69 1.85 13.76
C ARG A 365 20.50 0.70 14.39
N ARG A 366 20.34 0.41 15.68
CA ARG A 366 21.00 -0.69 16.37
C ARG A 366 20.07 -1.91 16.36
N ASP A 367 19.91 -2.51 15.19
CA ASP A 367 19.29 -3.83 15.10
C ASP A 367 20.13 -4.82 15.92
N GLY A 368 19.54 -5.46 16.94
CA GLY A 368 20.15 -6.61 17.64
C GLY A 368 20.47 -6.43 19.13
N GLU A 369 20.33 -5.23 19.69
CA GLU A 369 20.09 -5.12 21.12
C GLU A 369 18.58 -4.87 21.25
N GLU A 370 17.82 -5.83 21.83
CA GLU A 370 16.61 -5.45 22.55
C GLU A 370 16.93 -4.14 23.25
N ALA A 371 16.07 -3.13 23.18
CA ALA A 371 16.25 -1.91 23.95
C ALA A 371 16.37 -2.36 25.41
N THR A 372 17.60 -2.65 25.82
CA THR A 372 17.92 -3.06 27.16
C THR A 372 17.35 -1.90 27.93
N LYS A 373 16.63 -2.22 28.98
CA LYS A 373 16.24 -1.27 30.02
C LYS A 373 17.51 -0.74 30.71
N SER A 374 18.52 -0.29 29.93
CA SER A 374 19.49 0.70 30.29
C SER A 374 18.68 1.79 30.95
N LYS A 375 18.92 1.93 32.26
CA LYS A 375 18.32 2.92 33.12
C LYS A 375 18.67 4.29 32.55
N ARG A 376 17.94 4.72 31.53
CA ARG A 376 18.06 6.07 31.00
C ARG A 376 17.70 7.02 32.14
N PRO A 377 18.40 8.16 32.25
CA PRO A 377 18.05 9.14 33.26
C PRO A 377 16.57 9.49 33.13
N SER A 378 15.82 9.45 34.24
CA SER A 378 14.36 9.62 34.26
C SER A 378 13.87 10.98 33.75
N HIS A 379 14.78 11.89 33.40
CA HIS A 379 14.50 13.24 32.90
C HIS A 379 14.60 13.37 31.37
N LEU A 380 15.09 12.37 30.64
CA LEU A 380 15.22 12.42 29.18
C LEU A 380 14.09 11.64 28.51
N LYS A 381 13.46 12.25 27.49
CA LYS A 381 12.43 11.63 26.65
C LYS A 381 13.05 10.64 25.66
N GLU A 382 12.25 9.70 25.14
CA GLU A 382 12.72 8.69 24.19
C GLU A 382 13.11 9.32 22.85
N ILE A 383 14.37 9.18 22.45
CA ILE A 383 14.90 9.73 21.19
C ILE A 383 14.35 9.00 19.96
N HIS A 384 14.01 7.72 20.11
CA HIS A 384 13.42 6.90 19.06
C HIS A 384 11.89 6.87 19.16
N CYS A 385 11.28 8.01 19.47
CA CYS A 385 9.83 8.19 19.52
C CYS A 385 9.45 9.42 18.70
N LEU A 386 8.40 9.29 17.89
CA LEU A 386 7.71 10.43 17.29
C LEU A 386 6.59 10.86 18.24
N HIS A 387 6.74 12.02 18.87
CA HIS A 387 5.73 12.61 19.72
C HIS A 387 4.76 13.49 18.89
N PRO A 388 3.52 13.69 19.35
CA PRO A 388 2.58 14.62 18.72
C PRO A 388 3.18 16.02 18.47
N GLY A 389 3.95 16.55 19.44
CA GLY A 389 4.58 17.86 19.33
C GLY A 389 5.60 17.98 18.19
N ASP A 390 6.21 16.88 17.77
CA ASP A 390 7.16 16.86 16.64
C ASP A 390 6.46 17.12 15.29
N LEU A 391 5.13 17.00 15.24
CA LEU A 391 4.33 17.27 14.04
C LEU A 391 3.85 18.73 13.93
N TYR A 392 4.00 19.55 14.98
CA TYR A 392 3.60 20.96 14.96
C TYR A 392 4.24 21.80 13.84
N PRO A 393 5.50 21.59 13.44
CA PRO A 393 6.06 22.25 12.26
C PRO A 393 5.20 22.06 11.00
N TYR A 394 4.64 20.86 10.84
CA TYR A 394 3.94 20.41 9.63
C TYR A 394 2.45 20.78 9.60
N THR A 395 1.86 21.17 10.73
CA THR A 395 0.48 21.71 10.79
C THR A 395 0.37 23.14 10.24
N ARG A 396 1.44 23.68 9.63
CA ARG A 396 1.42 24.92 8.81
C ARG A 396 0.80 24.74 7.42
N LYS A 397 0.51 23.50 7.03
CA LYS A 397 -0.23 23.15 5.82
C LYS A 397 -1.28 22.10 6.20
N PRO A 398 -2.32 21.90 5.37
CA PRO A 398 -3.35 20.91 5.65
C PRO A 398 -2.77 19.51 5.84
N LEU A 399 -2.98 18.94 7.03
CA LEU A 399 -2.44 17.64 7.43
C LEU A 399 -3.57 16.69 7.83
N PHE A 400 -3.55 15.49 7.26
CA PHE A 400 -4.45 14.40 7.61
C PHE A 400 -3.63 13.25 8.21
N LEU A 401 -3.78 13.02 9.50
CA LEU A 401 -2.99 12.05 10.27
C LEU A 401 -3.81 10.78 10.50
N ILE A 402 -3.20 9.62 10.32
CA ILE A 402 -3.77 8.32 10.68
C ILE A 402 -2.74 7.58 11.53
N VAL A 403 -3.06 7.35 12.80
CA VAL A 403 -2.16 6.67 13.75
C VAL A 403 -2.78 5.35 14.16
N ASP A 404 -2.14 4.27 13.74
CA ASP A 404 -2.45 2.89 14.10
C ASP A 404 -1.39 2.39 15.10
N SER A 405 -1.73 2.48 16.38
CA SER A 405 -0.81 2.22 17.49
C SER A 405 -1.55 1.95 18.81
N SER A 406 -0.92 1.18 19.71
CA SER A 406 -1.39 1.01 21.08
C SER A 406 -1.31 2.28 21.94
N ASN A 407 -0.65 3.34 21.47
CA ASN A 407 -0.59 4.66 22.11
C ASN A 407 -1.11 5.77 21.17
N SER A 408 -2.06 5.45 20.30
CA SER A 408 -2.64 6.39 19.33
C SER A 408 -3.28 7.62 20.00
N SER A 409 -3.87 7.45 21.20
CA SER A 409 -4.53 8.52 21.97
C SER A 409 -3.62 9.69 22.33
N ALA A 410 -2.30 9.49 22.36
CA ALA A 410 -1.35 10.59 22.54
C ALA A 410 -1.54 11.70 21.49
N PHE A 411 -2.02 11.35 20.30
CA PHE A 411 -2.25 12.27 19.17
C PHE A 411 -3.65 12.90 19.18
N GLN A 412 -4.43 12.77 20.26
CA GLN A 412 -5.78 13.33 20.37
C GLN A 412 -5.80 14.83 20.73
N ASN A 413 -4.70 15.36 21.27
CA ASN A 413 -4.65 16.71 21.83
C ASN A 413 -3.72 17.64 21.04
N PHE A 414 -4.09 17.95 19.79
CA PHE A 414 -3.35 18.93 18.99
C PHE A 414 -3.82 20.37 19.25
N PRO A 415 -2.90 21.32 19.50
CA PRO A 415 -3.21 22.74 19.52
C PRO A 415 -3.40 23.27 18.10
N ASN A 416 -4.39 24.14 17.90
CA ASN A 416 -4.58 24.87 16.66
C ASN A 416 -3.65 26.10 16.59
N LEU A 417 -2.38 25.87 16.26
CA LEU A 417 -1.34 26.92 16.27
C LEU A 417 -1.32 27.80 15.01
N PHE A 418 -1.73 27.27 13.85
CA PHE A 418 -1.57 27.94 12.54
C PHE A 418 -2.88 28.16 11.79
N GLY A 419 -4.03 27.76 12.34
CA GLY A 419 -5.33 27.91 11.69
C GLY A 419 -5.52 27.05 10.43
N GLN A 420 -4.63 26.08 10.20
CA GLN A 420 -4.71 25.17 9.06
C GLN A 420 -5.50 23.91 9.44
N PRO A 421 -6.13 23.23 8.47
CA PRO A 421 -6.92 22.04 8.72
C PRO A 421 -6.03 20.90 9.22
N LEU A 422 -6.48 20.28 10.32
CA LEU A 422 -5.90 19.07 10.86
C LEU A 422 -7.03 18.09 11.15
N VAL A 423 -6.91 16.86 10.67
CA VAL A 423 -7.76 15.74 11.08
C VAL A 423 -6.85 14.58 11.46
N CYS A 424 -7.09 13.97 12.61
CA CYS A 424 -6.42 12.77 13.08
C CYS A 424 -7.44 11.64 13.22
N LEU A 425 -7.14 10.48 12.63
CA LEU A 425 -7.86 9.22 12.86
C LEU A 425 -6.96 8.29 13.67
N LEU A 426 -7.40 7.91 14.86
CA LEU A 426 -6.62 7.18 15.85
C LEU A 426 -7.23 5.79 16.03
N SER A 427 -6.41 4.75 15.91
CA SER A 427 -6.85 3.37 16.15
C SER A 427 -7.31 3.17 17.59
N PRO A 428 -8.09 2.11 17.88
CA PRO A 428 -8.20 1.60 19.23
C PRO A 428 -6.83 1.33 19.85
N GLU A 429 -6.68 1.57 21.14
CA GLU A 429 -5.46 1.24 21.89
C GLU A 429 -5.36 -0.27 22.16
N GLN A 430 -6.51 -0.94 22.22
CA GLN A 430 -6.63 -2.35 22.54
C GLN A 430 -7.54 -3.08 21.54
N VAL A 431 -7.22 -4.36 21.34
CA VAL A 431 -8.10 -5.32 20.68
C VAL A 431 -8.39 -6.48 21.66
N PRO A 432 -9.52 -7.19 21.50
CA PRO A 432 -9.84 -8.34 22.34
C PRO A 432 -8.68 -9.35 22.37
N GLY A 433 -8.43 -9.99 23.51
CA GLY A 433 -7.26 -10.86 23.71
C GLY A 433 -7.14 -11.98 22.67
N ASN A 434 -8.27 -12.52 22.20
CA ASN A 434 -8.30 -13.54 21.14
C ASN A 434 -7.92 -13.03 19.74
N MET A 435 -7.68 -11.73 19.58
CA MET A 435 -7.26 -11.08 18.33
C MET A 435 -5.83 -10.51 18.41
N GLN A 436 -5.18 -10.52 19.59
CA GLN A 436 -3.83 -9.96 19.76
C GLN A 436 -2.79 -10.67 18.90
N GLU A 437 -2.80 -12.01 18.85
CA GLU A 437 -1.89 -12.78 17.98
C GLU A 437 -2.11 -12.48 16.48
N GLN A 438 -3.32 -12.06 16.12
CA GLN A 438 -3.65 -11.72 14.73
C GLN A 438 -3.14 -10.33 14.33
N GLN A 439 -2.71 -9.47 15.27
CA GLN A 439 -2.08 -8.18 14.96
C GLN A 439 -0.75 -8.33 14.19
N LEU A 440 -0.05 -9.46 14.38
CA LEU A 440 1.12 -9.81 13.57
C LEU A 440 0.75 -9.97 12.08
N LYS A 441 -0.50 -10.36 11.80
CA LYS A 441 -1.10 -10.50 10.47
C LYS A 441 -1.88 -9.24 10.04
N GLY A 442 -1.43 -8.06 10.49
CA GLY A 442 -1.97 -6.75 10.13
C GLY A 442 -2.97 -6.20 11.15
N SER A 443 -3.08 -4.88 11.21
CA SER A 443 -3.97 -4.20 12.13
C SER A 443 -5.44 -4.31 11.72
N LEU A 444 -6.30 -4.49 12.72
CA LEU A 444 -7.75 -4.45 12.56
C LEU A 444 -8.23 -3.07 12.09
N PHE A 445 -7.65 -2.00 12.63
CA PHE A 445 -8.03 -0.63 12.26
C PHE A 445 -7.70 -0.35 10.79
N THR A 446 -6.49 -0.70 10.37
CA THR A 446 -6.09 -0.62 8.96
C THR A 446 -6.96 -1.52 8.07
N LEU A 447 -7.37 -2.71 8.53
CA LEU A 447 -8.29 -3.57 7.78
C LEU A 447 -9.65 -2.89 7.57
N PHE A 448 -10.21 -2.20 8.56
CA PHE A 448 -11.44 -1.41 8.39
C PHE A 448 -11.27 -0.26 7.39
N LEU A 449 -10.15 0.47 7.47
CA LEU A 449 -9.85 1.56 6.52
C LEU A 449 -9.60 1.03 5.10
N HIS A 450 -9.18 -0.22 4.95
CA HIS A 450 -8.93 -0.88 3.67
C HIS A 450 -10.19 -1.50 3.04
N CYS A 451 -10.90 -2.35 3.79
CA CYS A 451 -12.14 -2.98 3.37
C CYS A 451 -13.05 -3.23 4.59
N PRO A 452 -14.05 -2.36 4.83
CA PRO A 452 -14.93 -2.45 5.99
C PRO A 452 -15.68 -3.78 6.12
N LEU A 453 -16.10 -4.36 4.98
CA LEU A 453 -16.80 -5.64 4.98
C LEU A 453 -15.88 -6.81 5.36
N MET A 454 -14.63 -6.83 4.85
CA MET A 454 -13.65 -7.84 5.28
C MET A 454 -13.38 -7.73 6.78
N ALA A 455 -13.23 -6.50 7.30
CA ALA A 455 -13.02 -6.27 8.72
C ALA A 455 -14.20 -6.73 9.58
N LEU A 456 -15.44 -6.47 9.13
CA LEU A 456 -16.65 -6.95 9.80
C LEU A 456 -16.70 -8.48 9.82
N CYS A 457 -16.48 -9.14 8.68
CA CYS A 457 -16.41 -10.61 8.61
C CYS A 457 -15.33 -11.16 9.55
N PHE A 458 -14.16 -10.52 9.58
CA PHE A 458 -13.05 -10.90 10.43
C PHE A 458 -13.38 -10.81 11.93
N VAL A 459 -13.97 -9.70 12.41
CA VAL A 459 -14.37 -9.59 13.83
C VAL A 459 -15.46 -10.59 14.20
N CYS A 460 -16.30 -10.96 13.23
CA CYS A 460 -17.33 -11.98 13.39
C CYS A 460 -16.81 -13.42 13.18
N LYS A 461 -15.50 -13.62 12.96
CA LYS A 461 -14.85 -14.92 12.72
C LYS A 461 -15.39 -15.68 11.51
N ILE A 462 -15.86 -14.95 10.50
CA ILE A 462 -16.28 -15.50 9.21
C ILE A 462 -15.04 -15.57 8.32
N VAL A 463 -14.78 -16.73 7.71
CA VAL A 463 -13.60 -16.93 6.84
C VAL A 463 -14.03 -17.05 5.38
N ASP A 464 -15.06 -17.84 5.09
CA ASP A 464 -15.53 -18.07 3.73
C ASP A 464 -16.89 -17.41 3.50
N VAL A 465 -17.02 -16.64 2.42
CA VAL A 465 -18.25 -15.94 2.05
C VAL A 465 -18.58 -16.19 0.58
N PRO A 466 -19.77 -16.74 0.27
CA PRO A 466 -20.22 -16.84 -1.12
C PRO A 466 -20.35 -15.45 -1.77
N ILE A 467 -19.95 -15.31 -3.03
CA ILE A 467 -19.97 -14.02 -3.75
C ILE A 467 -21.36 -13.36 -3.74
N THR A 468 -22.42 -14.15 -3.87
CA THR A 468 -23.80 -13.63 -3.83
C THR A 468 -24.19 -13.05 -2.48
N LEU A 469 -23.63 -13.57 -1.38
CA LEU A 469 -23.81 -13.01 -0.04
C LEU A 469 -22.91 -11.79 0.17
N TRP A 470 -21.67 -11.86 -0.32
CA TRP A 470 -20.73 -10.76 -0.33
C TRP A 470 -21.33 -9.51 -0.99
N ASP A 471 -21.89 -9.64 -2.19
CA ASP A 471 -22.49 -8.53 -2.94
C ASP A 471 -23.68 -7.91 -2.21
N LYS A 472 -24.52 -8.73 -1.56
CA LYS A 472 -25.63 -8.24 -0.74
C LYS A 472 -25.14 -7.42 0.46
N CYS A 473 -24.10 -7.91 1.14
CA CYS A 473 -23.51 -7.19 2.26
C CYS A 473 -22.79 -5.91 1.80
N GLN A 474 -22.07 -5.98 0.68
CA GLN A 474 -21.39 -4.83 0.09
C GLN A 474 -22.39 -3.74 -0.30
N ALA A 475 -23.55 -4.11 -0.87
CA ALA A 475 -24.62 -3.15 -1.16
C ALA A 475 -25.16 -2.45 0.10
N GLN A 476 -25.13 -3.10 1.27
CA GLN A 476 -25.48 -2.45 2.53
C GLN A 476 -24.36 -1.56 3.06
N VAL A 477 -23.09 -1.93 2.85
CA VAL A 477 -21.94 -1.05 3.12
C VAL A 477 -22.02 0.20 2.24
N ASP A 478 -22.36 0.09 0.97
CA ASP A 478 -22.46 1.26 0.07
C ASP A 478 -23.60 2.21 0.48
N LYS A 479 -24.73 1.66 0.95
CA LYS A 479 -25.81 2.45 1.57
C LYS A 479 -25.35 3.13 2.85
N PHE A 480 -24.57 2.44 3.70
CA PHE A 480 -23.96 3.05 4.88
C PHE A 480 -23.07 4.21 4.49
N MET A 481 -22.17 4.04 3.52
CA MET A 481 -21.24 5.08 3.09
C MET A 481 -21.99 6.29 2.53
N SER A 482 -23.07 6.06 1.78
CA SER A 482 -23.94 7.12 1.24
C SER A 482 -24.67 7.89 2.35
N GLU A 483 -25.23 7.17 3.33
CA GLU A 483 -25.95 7.77 4.45
C GLU A 483 -25.00 8.54 5.38
N ALA A 484 -23.84 7.97 5.71
CA ALA A 484 -22.81 8.63 6.49
C ALA A 484 -22.33 9.90 5.76
N SER A 485 -22.12 9.84 4.45
CA SER A 485 -21.74 11.02 3.64
C SER A 485 -22.76 12.16 3.76
N ARG A 486 -24.06 11.81 3.72
CA ARG A 486 -25.14 12.77 3.94
C ARG A 486 -25.10 13.39 5.34
N LEU A 487 -24.78 12.62 6.37
CA LEU A 487 -24.66 13.15 7.74
C LEU A 487 -23.50 14.13 7.88
N PHE A 488 -22.33 13.87 7.26
CA PHE A 488 -21.21 14.82 7.23
C PHE A 488 -21.64 16.17 6.65
N THR A 489 -22.33 16.18 5.50
CA THR A 489 -22.77 17.44 4.86
C THR A 489 -23.86 18.20 5.61
N ARG A 490 -24.63 17.52 6.46
CA ARG A 490 -25.76 18.11 7.22
C ARG A 490 -25.42 18.48 8.65
N SER A 491 -24.34 17.92 9.19
CA SER A 491 -23.94 18.13 10.57
C SER A 491 -23.59 19.60 10.80
N ARG A 492 -24.15 20.18 11.86
CA ARG A 492 -23.90 21.58 12.25
C ARG A 492 -22.78 21.70 13.28
N LYS A 493 -22.51 20.61 14.00
CA LYS A 493 -21.45 20.51 15.01
C LYS A 493 -20.12 20.01 14.44
N LEU A 494 -20.08 19.61 13.17
CA LEU A 494 -18.87 19.11 12.53
C LEU A 494 -17.83 20.23 12.40
N ASP A 495 -16.60 19.95 12.85
CA ASP A 495 -15.49 20.89 12.69
C ASP A 495 -15.20 21.13 11.20
N HIS A 496 -14.97 22.39 10.84
CA HIS A 496 -14.74 22.81 9.47
C HIS A 496 -13.54 22.11 8.80
N SER A 497 -12.56 21.64 9.57
CA SER A 497 -11.41 20.87 9.08
C SER A 497 -11.84 19.61 8.34
N TYR A 498 -12.86 18.91 8.81
CA TYR A 498 -13.38 17.72 8.13
C TYR A 498 -13.88 18.04 6.73
N MET A 499 -14.68 19.10 6.57
CA MET A 499 -15.26 19.48 5.29
C MET A 499 -14.20 19.93 4.28
N GLN A 500 -13.07 20.47 4.73
CA GLN A 500 -11.96 20.83 3.85
C GLN A 500 -11.30 19.60 3.19
N PHE A 501 -11.20 18.49 3.93
CA PHE A 501 -10.68 17.23 3.41
C PHE A 501 -11.74 16.38 2.70
N PHE A 502 -13.01 16.49 3.10
CA PHE A 502 -14.11 15.67 2.59
C PHE A 502 -14.38 15.83 1.08
N GLY A 503 -13.91 16.93 0.49
CA GLY A 503 -13.96 17.15 -0.95
C GLY A 503 -13.11 16.16 -1.76
N ASP A 504 -12.02 15.65 -1.18
CA ASP A 504 -11.14 14.67 -1.82
C ASP A 504 -11.73 13.26 -1.72
N ASP A 505 -11.64 12.48 -2.80
CA ASP A 505 -12.28 11.16 -2.87
C ASP A 505 -11.66 10.15 -1.88
N PHE A 506 -10.33 10.16 -1.72
CA PHE A 506 -9.64 9.24 -0.82
C PHE A 506 -9.89 9.60 0.64
N LEU A 507 -9.80 10.89 0.97
CA LEU A 507 -10.00 11.38 2.34
C LEU A 507 -11.46 11.21 2.77
N ARG A 508 -12.42 11.49 1.88
CA ARG A 508 -13.84 11.18 2.10
C ARG A 508 -14.03 9.70 2.42
N LEU A 509 -13.49 8.82 1.60
CA LEU A 509 -13.63 7.39 1.78
C LEU A 509 -13.05 6.94 3.13
N LEU A 510 -11.86 7.41 3.51
CA LEU A 510 -11.24 7.08 4.80
C LEU A 510 -12.08 7.56 5.99
N LEU A 511 -12.64 8.76 5.94
CA LEU A 511 -13.53 9.30 6.97
C LEU A 511 -14.79 8.43 7.14
N LEU A 512 -15.42 8.01 6.04
CA LEU A 512 -16.62 7.19 6.09
C LEU A 512 -16.32 5.77 6.59
N ARG A 513 -15.18 5.19 6.18
CA ARG A 513 -14.71 3.89 6.69
C ARG A 513 -14.33 3.95 8.16
N PHE A 514 -13.81 5.07 8.64
CA PHE A 514 -13.58 5.30 10.06
C PHE A 514 -14.88 5.28 10.87
N VAL A 515 -15.93 5.97 10.40
CA VAL A 515 -17.25 5.92 11.06
C VAL A 515 -17.82 4.50 11.06
N PHE A 516 -17.66 3.75 9.97
CA PHE A 516 -18.05 2.33 9.94
C PHE A 516 -17.27 1.51 10.98
N CYS A 517 -15.96 1.70 11.07
CA CYS A 517 -15.11 1.05 12.08
C CYS A 517 -15.63 1.33 13.50
N TYR A 518 -15.84 2.61 13.83
CA TYR A 518 -16.35 3.02 15.14
C TYR A 518 -17.67 2.30 15.49
N ILE A 519 -18.64 2.34 14.58
CA ILE A 519 -19.98 1.78 14.81
C ILE A 519 -19.95 0.26 14.94
N VAL A 520 -19.15 -0.44 14.14
CA VAL A 520 -19.02 -1.89 14.26
C VAL A 520 -18.42 -2.25 15.61
N LEU A 521 -17.37 -1.55 16.05
CA LEU A 521 -16.69 -1.85 17.31
C LEU A 521 -17.56 -1.52 18.53
N ILE A 522 -18.28 -0.39 18.55
CA ILE A 522 -19.14 -0.05 19.69
C ILE A 522 -20.35 -0.99 19.83
N LEU A 523 -20.92 -1.47 18.72
CA LEU A 523 -22.05 -2.39 18.74
C LEU A 523 -21.63 -3.84 19.03
N HIS A 524 -20.41 -4.23 18.69
CA HIS A 524 -19.97 -5.62 18.83
C HIS A 524 -19.65 -5.97 20.29
N ARG A 525 -20.35 -6.96 20.85
CA ARG A 525 -20.30 -7.34 22.28
C ARG A 525 -18.91 -7.72 22.80
N GLY A 526 -17.99 -8.06 21.91
CA GLY A 526 -16.59 -8.37 22.21
C GLY A 526 -15.68 -7.17 22.48
N PHE A 527 -16.10 -5.95 22.12
CA PHE A 527 -15.32 -4.72 22.28
C PHE A 527 -16.02 -3.83 23.31
N LYS A 528 -15.51 -3.82 24.55
CA LYS A 528 -16.15 -3.13 25.67
C LYS A 528 -15.22 -2.13 26.34
N GLY A 529 -15.58 -0.86 26.24
CA GLY A 529 -14.87 0.25 26.87
C GLY A 529 -14.10 1.10 25.87
N PRO A 530 -13.75 2.34 26.26
CA PRO A 530 -13.26 3.37 25.34
C PRO A 530 -11.94 3.01 24.66
N SER A 531 -11.07 2.21 25.31
CA SER A 531 -9.79 1.77 24.73
C SER A 531 -9.95 0.83 23.52
N PHE A 532 -11.13 0.26 23.31
CA PHE A 532 -11.45 -0.61 22.17
C PHE A 532 -12.07 0.14 20.99
N TYR A 533 -12.30 1.46 21.11
CA TYR A 533 -12.94 2.27 20.08
C TYR A 533 -11.93 3.21 19.43
N PRO A 534 -12.03 3.43 18.12
CA PRO A 534 -11.18 4.39 17.44
C PRO A 534 -11.62 5.81 17.83
N VAL A 535 -10.67 6.74 17.84
CA VAL A 535 -10.90 8.13 18.26
C VAL A 535 -10.46 9.07 17.14
N SER A 536 -11.01 10.28 17.11
CA SER A 536 -10.66 11.29 16.13
C SER A 536 -10.35 12.64 16.77
N HIS A 537 -9.54 13.46 16.09
CA HIS A 537 -9.30 14.85 16.44
C HIS A 537 -9.44 15.74 15.20
N PRO A 538 -10.23 16.83 15.24
CA PRO A 538 -11.21 17.18 16.28
C PRO A 538 -12.25 16.07 16.46
N SER A 539 -12.88 15.94 17.63
CA SER A 539 -13.85 14.86 17.85
C SER A 539 -15.03 14.95 16.87
N LEU A 540 -15.37 13.83 16.23
CA LEU A 540 -16.59 13.75 15.42
C LEU A 540 -17.85 13.90 16.30
N PRO A 541 -18.91 14.57 15.83
CA PRO A 541 -20.16 14.70 16.56
C PRO A 541 -20.83 13.34 16.85
N THR A 542 -20.88 12.97 18.13
CA THR A 542 -21.48 11.69 18.56
C THR A 542 -22.95 11.58 18.15
N ASP A 543 -23.78 12.54 18.58
CA ASP A 543 -25.23 12.49 18.36
C ASP A 543 -25.66 12.68 16.89
N GLU A 544 -24.86 13.40 16.09
CA GLU A 544 -25.21 13.73 14.70
C GLU A 544 -24.65 12.71 13.70
N ILE A 545 -23.55 12.03 14.03
CA ILE A 545 -22.84 11.12 13.11
C ILE A 545 -22.59 9.75 13.75
N LEU A 546 -21.78 9.67 14.80
CA LEU A 546 -21.24 8.38 15.28
C LEU A 546 -22.31 7.43 15.83
N GLU A 547 -23.32 7.95 16.51
CA GLU A 547 -24.38 7.16 17.12
C GLU A 547 -25.73 7.35 16.40
N HIS A 548 -25.69 7.74 15.13
CA HIS A 548 -26.90 8.00 14.38
C HIS A 548 -27.70 6.69 14.13
N PRO A 549 -29.00 6.59 14.51
CA PRO A 549 -29.76 5.34 14.45
C PRO A 549 -29.83 4.69 13.06
N ALA A 550 -29.81 5.49 12.00
CA ALA A 550 -29.82 4.98 10.63
C ALA A 550 -28.55 4.18 10.29
N LEU A 551 -27.38 4.61 10.79
CA LEU A 551 -26.12 3.91 10.56
C LEU A 551 -26.05 2.61 11.37
N TYR A 552 -26.53 2.64 12.62
CA TYR A 552 -26.64 1.43 13.45
C TYR A 552 -27.50 0.36 12.77
N ARG A 553 -28.68 0.76 12.27
CA ARG A 553 -29.57 -0.16 11.54
C ARG A 553 -28.88 -0.83 10.37
N LEU A 554 -28.11 -0.09 9.57
CA LEU A 554 -27.41 -0.65 8.41
C LEU A 554 -26.32 -1.67 8.80
N VAL A 555 -25.58 -1.42 9.88
CA VAL A 555 -24.60 -2.39 10.41
C VAL A 555 -25.31 -3.65 10.92
N LEU A 556 -26.43 -3.50 11.63
CA LEU A 556 -27.20 -4.62 12.14
C LEU A 556 -27.88 -5.44 11.02
N GLU A 557 -28.27 -4.79 9.92
CA GLU A 557 -28.74 -5.46 8.70
C GLU A 557 -27.64 -6.32 8.08
N ILE A 558 -26.40 -5.82 7.99
CA ILE A 558 -25.24 -6.62 7.53
C ILE A 558 -25.03 -7.82 8.46
N ALA A 559 -25.02 -7.60 9.77
CA ALA A 559 -24.88 -8.68 10.75
C ALA A 559 -25.99 -9.73 10.65
N THR A 560 -27.20 -9.33 10.24
CA THR A 560 -28.33 -10.24 10.02
C THR A 560 -28.16 -11.04 8.74
N LEU A 561 -27.72 -10.42 7.65
CA LEU A 561 -27.40 -11.11 6.39
C LEU A 561 -26.30 -12.15 6.57
N LEU A 562 -25.31 -11.87 7.42
CA LEU A 562 -24.21 -12.77 7.76
C LEU A 562 -24.56 -13.76 8.87
N GLU A 563 -25.80 -13.77 9.38
CA GLU A 563 -26.26 -14.67 10.45
C GLU A 563 -25.47 -14.53 11.79
N VAL A 564 -24.90 -13.35 12.05
CA VAL A 564 -24.08 -13.04 13.24
C VAL A 564 -24.70 -11.96 14.12
N ARG A 565 -25.99 -11.67 13.97
CA ARG A 565 -26.73 -10.64 14.75
C ARG A 565 -26.55 -10.78 16.27
N GLY A 566 -26.40 -12.00 16.78
CA GLY A 566 -26.20 -12.28 18.21
C GLY A 566 -24.88 -11.73 18.79
N LEU A 567 -23.89 -11.42 17.94
CA LEU A 567 -22.63 -10.80 18.37
C LEU A 567 -22.76 -9.29 18.64
N PHE A 568 -23.86 -8.67 18.23
CA PHE A 568 -24.08 -7.23 18.33
C PHE A 568 -25.13 -6.88 19.41
N ALA A 569 -24.95 -5.76 20.09
CA ALA A 569 -25.92 -5.20 21.03
C ALA A 569 -27.12 -4.57 20.29
N GLU A 570 -28.22 -4.31 21.00
CA GLU A 570 -29.26 -3.42 20.50
C GLU A 570 -28.88 -1.96 20.78
N PRO A 571 -29.29 -1.00 19.93
CA PRO A 571 -29.12 0.42 20.21
C PRO A 571 -29.73 0.79 21.58
N GLY A 572 -28.91 1.25 22.52
CA GLY A 572 -29.32 1.64 23.87
C GLY A 572 -29.16 0.58 24.96
N ASP A 573 -28.76 -0.67 24.63
CA ASP A 573 -28.45 -1.72 25.63
C ASP A 573 -27.08 -1.53 26.29
N THR A 574 -26.19 -0.81 25.63
CA THR A 574 -24.89 -0.44 26.16
C THR A 574 -25.08 0.82 27.02
N ASP A 575 -24.77 0.74 28.31
CA ASP A 575 -24.40 1.93 29.09
C ASP A 575 -23.13 2.52 28.45
N ILE A 576 -23.31 3.34 27.40
CA ILE A 576 -22.24 4.07 26.72
C ILE A 576 -21.89 5.23 27.65
N VAL A 577 -21.19 4.93 28.74
CA VAL A 577 -20.56 5.95 29.57
C VAL A 577 -19.21 6.24 28.93
N ALA A 578 -19.13 7.40 28.28
CA ALA A 578 -17.91 8.02 27.79
C ALA A 578 -16.93 8.33 28.95
#